data_AF-W7CVT4-F1
#
_entry.id   AF-W7CVT4-F1
#
_cell.length_a   1.000
_cell.length_b   1.000
_cell.length_c   1.000
_cell.angle_alpha   90.00
_cell.angle_beta   90.00
_cell.angle_gamma   90.00
#
_symmetry.space_group_name_H-M   'P 1'
#
loop_
_entity.id
_entity.type
_entity.pdbx_description
1 polymer ?
#
loop_
_entity_poly.entity_id
_entity_poly.type
_entity_poly.pdbx_seq_one_letter_code
_entity_poly.pdbx_strand_id
1 'polypeptide(L)'
;MSYIAEGVNLFVRDHTLYFNKDEKLYRKTRLTAVEEIAEEAYITAKFGEAWMSVLELIEKHQENWLDVPALLFNETLLITLPFPTSVIYHFSRAGVLIKTHHLSAAISAFDLDKVSHELITLSDDGSLLRKYLYRDDQLMLNDEQQLNKQYTQMCCSDKGILLVDTSEQKTICFEDGCEREWLHFSTKVFDVVNVSSNEYVGLMMDGLYLLDIEKTNR
;
A
#
# COMPACT_ATOMS: atom_id res chain seq x y z
N MET A 1 -26.35 7.52 -5.15
CA MET A 1 -25.03 6.99 -5.53
C MET A 1 -24.03 7.62 -4.59
N SER A 2 -23.51 6.86 -3.64
CA SER A 2 -22.50 7.34 -2.70
C SER A 2 -21.17 7.28 -3.44
N TYR A 3 -20.67 8.45 -3.84
CA TYR A 3 -19.29 8.62 -4.28
C TYR A 3 -18.40 8.10 -3.14
N ILE A 4 -17.43 7.20 -3.40
CA ILE A 4 -16.29 7.15 -2.48
C ILE A 4 -15.68 8.53 -2.56
N ALA A 5 -15.70 9.25 -1.44
CA ALA A 5 -15.01 10.51 -1.33
C ALA A 5 -13.54 10.29 -1.69
N GLU A 6 -13.00 11.14 -2.56
CA GLU A 6 -11.56 11.33 -2.66
C GLU A 6 -10.98 11.41 -1.23
N GLY A 7 -9.89 10.68 -0.97
CA GLY A 7 -9.22 10.68 0.32
C GLY A 7 -9.49 9.47 1.23
N VAL A 8 -10.16 8.39 0.79
CA VAL A 8 -10.18 7.14 1.58
C VAL A 8 -8.83 6.43 1.47
N ASN A 9 -8.17 6.28 2.62
CA ASN A 9 -6.86 5.70 2.81
C ASN A 9 -6.97 4.51 3.75
N LEU A 10 -6.25 3.43 3.42
CA LEU A 10 -6.25 2.17 4.14
C LEU A 10 -4.80 1.71 4.30
N PHE A 11 -4.39 1.38 5.52
CA PHE A 11 -3.11 0.72 5.72
C PHE A 11 -3.13 -0.20 6.94
N VAL A 12 -2.15 -1.10 7.00
CA VAL A 12 -2.01 -2.06 8.09
C VAL A 12 -0.69 -1.83 8.81
N ARG A 13 -0.74 -1.79 10.14
CA ARG A 13 0.41 -1.67 11.02
C ARG A 13 0.24 -2.60 12.20
N ASP A 14 1.20 -3.50 12.43
CA ASP A 14 1.21 -4.42 13.57
C ASP A 14 -0.14 -5.15 13.78
N HIS A 15 -0.67 -5.76 12.70
CA HIS A 15 -1.98 -6.44 12.65
C HIS A 15 -3.20 -5.57 12.99
N THR A 16 -3.04 -4.25 12.94
CA THR A 16 -4.11 -3.27 13.12
C THR A 16 -4.37 -2.59 11.79
N LEU A 17 -5.64 -2.59 11.38
CA LEU A 17 -6.12 -1.88 10.22
C LEU A 17 -6.39 -0.42 10.61
N TYR A 18 -5.87 0.52 9.84
CA TYR A 18 -6.13 1.95 9.97
C TYR A 18 -6.81 2.45 8.71
N PHE A 19 -7.86 3.24 8.88
CA PHE A 19 -8.60 3.79 7.76
C PHE A 19 -9.29 5.09 8.13
N ASN A 20 -9.62 5.91 7.13
CA ASN A 20 -10.49 7.07 7.32
C ASN A 20 -11.83 6.88 6.62
N LYS A 21 -12.86 7.54 7.17
CA LYS A 21 -14.21 7.58 6.60
C LYS A 21 -14.92 8.83 7.09
N ASP A 22 -15.55 9.56 6.19
CA ASP A 22 -16.31 10.78 6.51
C ASP A 22 -15.47 11.77 7.35
N GLU A 23 -14.22 12.03 6.92
CA GLU A 23 -13.22 12.89 7.59
C GLU A 23 -12.74 12.42 8.97
N LYS A 24 -13.23 11.27 9.45
CA LYS A 24 -12.82 10.66 10.72
C LYS A 24 -11.82 9.55 10.51
N LEU A 25 -11.01 9.30 11.53
CA LEU A 25 -9.94 8.32 11.52
C LEU A 25 -10.29 7.17 12.46
N TYR A 26 -10.05 5.96 12.01
CA TYR A 26 -10.41 4.74 12.71
C TYR A 26 -9.26 3.75 12.74
N ARG A 27 -9.28 2.90 13.76
CA ARG A 27 -8.51 1.66 13.77
C ARG A 27 -9.41 0.46 14.06
N LYS A 28 -8.98 -0.70 13.61
CA LYS A 28 -9.60 -1.99 13.92
C LYS A 28 -8.52 -3.04 14.14
N THR A 29 -8.53 -3.66 15.31
CA THR A 29 -7.74 -4.88 15.56
C THR A 29 -8.61 -6.11 15.31
N ARG A 30 -8.02 -7.31 15.31
CA ARG A 30 -8.80 -8.56 15.29
C ARG A 30 -9.72 -8.73 16.50
N LEU A 31 -9.33 -8.19 17.66
CA LEU A 31 -9.97 -8.47 18.94
C LEU A 31 -10.94 -7.38 19.40
N THR A 32 -10.81 -6.17 18.87
CA THR A 32 -11.60 -5.00 19.28
C THR A 32 -12.57 -4.58 18.19
N ALA A 33 -13.65 -3.90 18.62
CA ALA A 33 -14.52 -3.20 17.70
C ALA A 33 -13.75 -2.10 16.95
N VAL A 34 -14.35 -1.57 15.89
CA VAL A 34 -13.84 -0.36 15.24
C VAL A 34 -13.84 0.78 16.25
N GLU A 35 -12.71 1.47 16.36
CA GLU A 35 -12.49 2.59 17.28
C GLU A 35 -12.14 3.85 16.48
N GLU A 36 -12.84 4.96 16.74
CA GLU A 36 -12.43 6.28 16.28
C GLU A 36 -11.17 6.70 17.05
N ILE A 37 -10.18 7.26 16.36
CA ILE A 37 -8.89 7.69 16.92
C ILE A 37 -8.56 9.12 16.53
N ALA A 38 -7.72 9.77 17.34
CA ALA A 38 -7.21 11.09 17.03
C ALA A 38 -6.18 11.07 15.88
N GLU A 39 -6.03 12.20 15.20
CA GLU A 39 -5.08 12.39 14.10
C GLU A 39 -3.65 12.02 14.46
N GLU A 40 -3.16 12.49 15.61
CA GLU A 40 -1.81 12.18 16.09
C GLU A 40 -1.56 10.66 16.20
N ALA A 41 -2.55 9.90 16.66
CA ALA A 41 -2.43 8.45 16.76
C ALA A 41 -2.36 7.77 15.38
N TYR A 42 -3.10 8.28 14.41
CA TYR A 42 -3.08 7.76 13.03
C TYR A 42 -1.76 8.10 12.33
N ILE A 43 -1.30 9.36 12.44
CA ILE A 43 -0.02 9.83 11.90
C ILE A 43 1.15 9.05 12.51
N THR A 44 1.14 8.86 13.84
CA THR A 44 2.14 8.05 14.54
C THR A 44 2.12 6.60 14.08
N ALA A 45 0.94 6.01 13.85
CA ALA A 45 0.85 4.65 13.32
C ALA A 45 1.40 4.54 11.89
N LYS A 46 1.19 5.57 11.06
CA LYS A 46 1.59 5.60 9.65
C LYS A 46 3.09 5.84 9.46
N PHE A 47 3.66 6.82 10.16
CA PHE A 47 5.04 7.27 9.97
C PHE A 47 5.97 6.95 11.14
N GLY A 48 5.45 6.37 12.23
CA GLY A 48 6.26 6.03 13.40
C GLY A 48 6.92 7.25 14.03
N GLU A 49 8.10 7.04 14.61
CA GLU A 49 8.93 8.09 15.22
C GLU A 49 9.45 9.13 14.20
N ALA A 50 9.41 8.82 12.89
CA ALA A 50 9.84 9.73 11.82
C ALA A 50 8.81 10.79 11.44
N TRP A 51 7.61 10.75 12.01
CA TRP A 51 6.45 11.51 11.55
C TRP A 51 6.69 13.02 11.43
N MET A 52 7.42 13.66 12.35
CA MET A 52 7.69 15.10 12.29
C MET A 52 8.50 15.48 11.04
N SER A 53 9.63 14.80 10.79
CA SER A 53 10.46 15.03 9.60
C SER A 53 9.71 14.73 8.31
N VAL A 54 8.81 13.74 8.34
CA VAL A 54 7.94 13.40 7.21
C VAL A 54 6.91 14.49 6.96
N LEU A 55 6.26 15.03 7.99
CA LEU A 55 5.29 16.12 7.85
C LEU A 55 5.93 17.41 7.30
N GLU A 56 7.15 17.76 7.73
CA GLU A 56 7.90 18.89 7.15
C GLU A 56 8.13 18.71 5.65
N LEU A 57 8.45 17.48 5.24
CA LEU A 57 8.64 17.13 3.83
C LEU A 57 7.31 17.19 3.06
N ILE A 58 6.22 16.71 3.65
CA ILE A 58 4.87 16.78 3.07
C ILE A 58 4.43 18.23 2.86
N GLU A 59 4.62 19.10 3.86
CA GLU A 59 4.30 20.53 3.78
C GLU A 59 5.09 21.22 2.66
N LYS A 60 6.39 20.91 2.56
CA LYS A 60 7.26 21.45 1.49
C LYS A 60 6.76 21.07 0.10
N HIS A 61 6.20 19.88 -0.07
CA HIS A 61 5.65 19.39 -1.33
C HIS A 61 4.16 19.73 -1.52
N GLN A 62 3.49 20.32 -0.52
CA GLN A 62 2.06 20.66 -0.53
C GLN A 62 1.15 19.44 -0.76
N GLU A 63 1.55 18.29 -0.22
CA GLU A 63 0.81 17.04 -0.35
C GLU A 63 -0.17 16.84 0.81
N ASN A 64 -1.21 16.05 0.59
CA ASN A 64 -2.09 15.59 1.66
C ASN A 64 -1.44 14.41 2.38
N TRP A 65 -1.16 14.55 3.68
CA TRP A 65 -0.50 13.50 4.46
C TRP A 65 -1.27 12.17 4.48
N LEU A 66 -2.60 12.23 4.31
CA LEU A 66 -3.44 11.04 4.20
C LEU A 66 -3.06 10.18 3.00
N ASP A 67 -2.70 10.80 1.88
CA ASP A 67 -2.49 10.15 0.59
C ASP A 67 -1.04 9.69 0.38
N VAL A 68 -0.11 10.06 1.27
CA VAL A 68 1.32 9.69 1.18
C VAL A 68 1.51 8.21 1.49
N PRO A 69 1.90 7.35 0.54
CA PRO A 69 2.11 5.95 0.83
C PRO A 69 3.40 5.74 1.63
N ALA A 70 3.32 4.84 2.61
CA ALA A 70 4.35 4.64 3.62
C ALA A 70 4.48 3.16 3.99
N LEU A 71 5.70 2.65 4.02
CA LEU A 71 6.02 1.28 4.41
C LEU A 71 7.15 1.25 5.43
N LEU A 72 7.06 0.34 6.41
CA LEU A 72 8.24 0.02 7.20
C LEU A 72 9.01 -1.15 6.60
N PHE A 73 10.31 -0.98 6.51
CA PHE A 73 11.28 -1.94 6.04
C PHE A 73 12.45 -1.98 7.03
N ASN A 74 12.70 -3.11 7.71
CA ASN A 74 13.84 -3.27 8.63
C ASN A 74 14.04 -2.10 9.62
N GLU A 75 12.99 -1.75 10.37
CA GLU A 75 12.97 -0.61 11.32
C GLU A 75 13.15 0.79 10.71
N THR A 76 13.22 0.89 9.39
CA THR A 76 13.26 2.15 8.65
C THR A 76 11.94 2.41 7.94
N LEU A 77 11.63 3.68 7.67
CA LEU A 77 10.43 4.11 6.98
C LEU A 77 10.78 4.49 5.53
N LEU A 78 10.06 3.90 4.58
CA LEU A 78 10.07 4.27 3.18
C LEU A 78 8.78 5.04 2.88
N ILE A 79 8.89 6.23 2.28
CA ILE A 79 7.74 7.00 1.80
C ILE A 79 7.97 7.49 0.37
N THR A 80 6.88 7.72 -0.36
CA THR A 80 6.91 8.32 -1.70
C THR A 80 6.08 9.59 -1.72
N LEU A 81 6.66 10.70 -2.19
CA LEU A 81 5.95 11.94 -2.46
C LEU A 81 6.69 12.84 -3.47
N PRO A 82 6.01 13.75 -4.20
CA PRO A 82 4.55 13.78 -4.39
C PRO A 82 4.08 12.46 -5.05
N PHE A 83 2.79 12.16 -5.15
CA PHE A 83 2.37 10.88 -5.73
C PHE A 83 1.48 11.08 -6.96
N PRO A 84 1.75 10.43 -8.11
CA PRO A 84 2.83 9.46 -8.41
C PRO A 84 4.24 10.09 -8.46
N THR A 85 5.29 9.28 -8.25
CA THR A 85 6.70 9.76 -8.26
C THR A 85 7.70 8.69 -8.62
N SER A 86 8.90 9.09 -9.00
CA SER A 86 10.08 8.22 -9.14
C SER A 86 11.01 8.31 -7.93
N VAL A 87 10.57 8.87 -6.80
CA VAL A 87 11.40 9.14 -5.62
C VAL A 87 10.89 8.37 -4.41
N ILE A 88 11.78 7.63 -3.75
CA ILE A 88 11.53 7.00 -2.45
C ILE A 88 12.46 7.63 -1.42
N TYR A 89 11.88 8.21 -0.37
CA TYR A 89 12.62 8.73 0.77
C TYR A 89 12.75 7.66 1.83
N HIS A 90 13.97 7.49 2.34
CA HIS A 90 14.31 6.46 3.31
C HIS A 90 14.72 7.12 4.62
N PHE A 91 13.88 6.99 5.64
CA PHE A 91 14.09 7.53 6.97
C PHE A 91 14.50 6.45 7.96
N SER A 92 15.43 6.77 8.85
CA SER A 92 15.71 5.96 10.03
C SER A 92 14.50 5.98 10.97
N ARG A 93 14.47 5.02 11.90
CA ARG A 93 13.49 5.02 13.00
C ARG A 93 13.42 6.37 13.71
N ALA A 94 14.57 6.99 13.97
CA ALA A 94 14.66 8.28 14.66
C ALA A 94 14.27 9.51 13.79
N GLY A 95 13.73 9.30 12.59
CA GLY A 95 13.29 10.39 11.70
C GLY A 95 14.40 11.11 10.95
N VAL A 96 15.60 10.51 10.87
CA VAL A 96 16.69 11.06 10.07
C VAL A 96 16.56 10.54 8.64
N LEU A 97 16.54 11.44 7.65
CA LEU A 97 16.62 11.05 6.24
C LEU A 97 17.98 10.38 5.99
N ILE A 98 17.98 9.07 5.79
CA ILE A 98 19.16 8.27 5.47
C ILE A 98 19.53 8.50 4.01
N LYS A 99 18.54 8.38 3.12
CA LYS A 99 18.77 8.39 1.68
C LYS A 99 17.52 8.79 0.89
N THR A 100 17.75 9.34 -0.29
CA THR A 100 16.75 9.49 -1.33
C THR A 100 17.09 8.56 -2.49
N HIS A 101 16.18 7.67 -2.83
CA HIS A 101 16.31 6.78 -3.97
C HIS A 101 15.56 7.36 -5.17
N HIS A 102 16.21 7.31 -6.33
CA HIS A 102 15.62 7.72 -7.61
C HIS A 102 15.43 6.48 -8.47
N LEU A 103 14.18 6.17 -8.76
CA LEU A 103 13.77 5.11 -9.68
C LEU A 103 13.88 5.61 -11.12
N SER A 104 13.97 4.67 -12.06
CA SER A 104 14.02 4.97 -13.49
C SER A 104 12.71 5.51 -14.06
N ALA A 105 11.59 5.27 -13.39
CA ALA A 105 10.25 5.69 -13.81
C ALA A 105 9.38 5.99 -12.59
N ALA A 106 8.30 6.75 -12.82
CA ALA A 106 7.30 7.02 -11.79
C ALA A 106 6.50 5.77 -11.43
N ILE A 107 6.06 5.71 -10.18
CA ILE A 107 5.31 4.60 -9.61
C ILE A 107 3.97 5.09 -9.04
N SER A 108 2.94 4.26 -9.17
CA SER A 108 1.58 4.47 -8.65
C SER A 108 1.25 3.57 -7.46
N ALA A 109 2.11 2.61 -7.13
CA ALA A 109 2.03 1.84 -5.90
C ALA A 109 3.41 1.26 -5.56
N PHE A 110 3.66 1.02 -4.28
CA PHE A 110 4.76 0.19 -3.82
C PHE A 110 4.36 -0.60 -2.58
N ASP A 111 4.91 -1.81 -2.45
CA ASP A 111 4.71 -2.66 -1.29
C ASP A 111 5.99 -3.48 -1.03
N LEU A 112 6.05 -4.17 0.10
CA LEU A 112 7.18 -5.00 0.51
C LEU A 112 6.77 -6.47 0.56
N ASP A 113 7.49 -7.32 -0.17
CA ASP A 113 7.44 -8.75 0.08
C ASP A 113 8.20 -9.05 1.37
N LYS A 114 7.46 -9.45 2.40
CA LYS A 114 7.99 -9.73 3.74
C LYS A 114 8.87 -10.98 3.79
N VAL A 115 8.77 -11.88 2.81
CA VAL A 115 9.54 -13.13 2.77
C VAL A 115 10.86 -12.91 2.05
N SER A 116 10.82 -12.32 0.86
CA SER A 116 12.03 -12.06 0.06
C SER A 116 12.76 -10.78 0.46
N HIS A 117 12.12 -9.90 1.25
CA HIS A 117 12.58 -8.54 1.55
C HIS A 117 12.79 -7.69 0.29
N GLU A 118 12.05 -7.99 -0.78
CA GLU A 118 12.03 -7.20 -2.01
C GLU A 118 11.01 -6.07 -1.92
N LEU A 119 11.46 -4.88 -2.31
CA LEU A 119 10.55 -3.77 -2.57
C LEU A 119 9.93 -3.98 -3.95
N ILE A 120 8.61 -4.08 -3.98
CA ILE A 120 7.85 -4.23 -5.20
C ILE A 120 7.28 -2.85 -5.55
N THR A 121 7.36 -2.45 -6.82
CA THR A 121 6.74 -1.22 -7.31
C THR A 121 5.89 -1.48 -8.54
N LEU A 122 4.78 -0.77 -8.65
CA LEU A 122 3.93 -0.71 -9.85
C LEU A 122 4.18 0.64 -10.54
N SER A 123 4.40 0.63 -11.86
CA SER A 123 4.57 1.85 -12.64
C SER A 123 3.33 2.76 -12.57
N ASP A 124 3.54 4.04 -12.84
CA ASP A 124 2.47 5.05 -12.85
C ASP A 124 1.30 4.68 -13.79
N ASP A 125 1.61 4.14 -14.97
CA ASP A 125 0.62 3.65 -15.94
C ASP A 125 0.03 2.26 -15.61
N GLY A 126 0.48 1.65 -14.51
CA GLY A 126 -0.03 0.37 -14.04
C GLY A 126 0.43 -0.86 -14.83
N SER A 127 1.33 -0.70 -15.80
CA SER A 127 1.66 -1.75 -16.77
C SER A 127 2.92 -2.55 -16.45
N LEU A 128 3.79 -2.04 -15.56
CA LEU A 128 5.08 -2.63 -15.23
C LEU A 128 5.18 -2.90 -13.73
N LEU A 129 5.50 -4.15 -13.40
CA LEU A 129 5.83 -4.58 -12.06
C LEU A 129 7.36 -4.71 -11.94
N ARG A 130 7.95 -4.08 -10.92
CA ARG A 130 9.39 -4.15 -10.66
C ARG A 130 9.67 -4.66 -9.26
N LYS A 131 10.72 -5.46 -9.13
CA LYS A 131 11.23 -5.94 -7.85
C LYS A 131 12.62 -5.38 -7.62
N TYR A 132 12.83 -4.78 -6.46
CA TYR A 132 14.10 -4.19 -6.05
C TYR A 132 14.62 -4.90 -4.80
N LEU A 133 15.90 -5.23 -4.82
CA LEU A 133 16.63 -5.69 -3.64
C LEU A 133 17.37 -4.51 -3.02
N TYR A 134 17.31 -4.41 -1.69
CA TYR A 134 18.13 -3.45 -0.96
C TYR A 134 19.52 -4.05 -0.73
N ARG A 135 20.54 -3.54 -1.43
CA ARG A 135 21.95 -3.98 -1.33
C ARG A 135 22.88 -2.77 -1.34
N ASP A 136 23.90 -2.79 -0.48
CA ASP A 136 24.91 -1.72 -0.38
C ASP A 136 24.30 -0.32 -0.26
N ASP A 137 23.25 -0.22 0.56
CA ASP A 137 22.44 0.98 0.74
C ASP A 137 21.76 1.51 -0.52
N GLN A 138 21.56 0.68 -1.56
CA GLN A 138 20.89 1.04 -2.80
C GLN A 138 19.74 0.08 -3.11
N LEU A 139 18.72 0.61 -3.78
CA LEU A 139 17.68 -0.19 -4.40
C LEU A 139 18.21 -0.65 -5.77
N MET A 140 18.48 -1.94 -5.88
CA MET A 140 18.97 -2.58 -7.09
C MET A 140 17.80 -3.29 -7.77
N LEU A 141 17.52 -2.95 -9.03
CA LEU A 141 16.49 -3.64 -9.81
C LEU A 141 16.91 -5.11 -9.98
N ASN A 142 16.08 -6.02 -9.47
CA ASN A 142 16.28 -7.46 -9.54
C ASN A 142 15.49 -8.08 -10.70
N ASP A 143 14.24 -7.65 -10.87
CA ASP A 143 13.33 -8.19 -11.88
C ASP A 143 12.34 -7.11 -12.36
N GLU A 144 11.91 -7.22 -13.61
CA GLU A 144 10.89 -6.36 -14.23
C GLU A 144 9.99 -7.21 -15.13
N GLN A 145 8.68 -7.05 -14.95
CA GLN A 145 7.68 -7.85 -15.65
C GLN A 145 6.61 -6.94 -16.25
N GLN A 146 6.32 -7.14 -17.54
CA GLN A 146 5.21 -6.51 -18.22
C GLN A 146 3.91 -7.23 -17.86
N LEU A 147 2.94 -6.47 -17.36
CA LEU A 147 1.63 -6.96 -17.03
C LEU A 147 0.74 -6.96 -18.28
N ASN A 148 -0.22 -7.89 -18.33
CA ASN A 148 -1.17 -8.04 -19.44
C ASN A 148 -2.19 -6.90 -19.51
N LYS A 149 -2.35 -6.18 -18.40
CA LYS A 149 -3.28 -5.06 -18.22
C LYS A 149 -2.66 -3.97 -17.35
N GLN A 150 -3.37 -2.86 -17.26
CA GLN A 150 -3.04 -1.78 -16.35
C GLN A 150 -3.73 -1.98 -15.00
N TYR A 151 -2.95 -1.88 -13.94
CA TYR A 151 -3.42 -2.01 -12.56
C TYR A 151 -3.18 -0.70 -11.81
N THR A 152 -3.98 -0.43 -10.79
CA THR A 152 -3.90 0.87 -10.08
C THR A 152 -3.43 0.75 -8.64
N GLN A 153 -3.56 -0.43 -8.06
CA GLN A 153 -3.13 -0.73 -6.70
C GLN A 153 -2.55 -2.13 -6.65
N MET A 154 -1.72 -2.38 -5.64
CA MET A 154 -1.22 -3.70 -5.35
C MET A 154 -0.94 -3.90 -3.86
N CYS A 155 -0.96 -5.14 -3.43
CA CYS A 155 -0.37 -5.53 -2.15
C CYS A 155 0.36 -6.87 -2.24
N CYS A 156 1.48 -6.98 -1.55
CA CYS A 156 2.21 -8.23 -1.39
C CYS A 156 1.48 -9.17 -0.43
N SER A 157 1.50 -10.45 -0.76
CA SER A 157 0.76 -11.50 -0.06
C SER A 157 1.60 -12.77 0.04
N ASP A 158 1.16 -13.73 0.86
CA ASP A 158 1.78 -15.06 0.94
C ASP A 158 1.60 -15.89 -0.35
N LYS A 159 0.69 -15.47 -1.24
CA LYS A 159 0.37 -16.13 -2.51
C LYS A 159 0.98 -15.46 -3.73
N GLY A 160 1.73 -14.37 -3.54
CA GLY A 160 2.24 -13.52 -4.62
C GLY A 160 1.78 -12.07 -4.48
N ILE A 161 1.68 -11.36 -5.59
CA ILE A 161 1.33 -9.93 -5.60
C ILE A 161 -0.13 -9.79 -6.06
N LEU A 162 -0.98 -9.27 -5.18
CA LEU A 162 -2.36 -8.98 -5.52
C LEU A 162 -2.42 -7.64 -6.25
N LEU A 163 -3.03 -7.64 -7.43
CA LEU A 163 -3.17 -6.48 -8.31
C LEU A 163 -4.66 -6.15 -8.47
N VAL A 164 -5.03 -4.88 -8.30
CA VAL A 164 -6.43 -4.44 -8.40
C VAL A 164 -6.72 -3.90 -9.80
N ASP A 165 -7.58 -4.62 -10.53
CA ASP A 165 -8.18 -4.18 -11.79
C ASP A 165 -9.51 -3.46 -11.49
N THR A 166 -9.44 -2.14 -11.40
CA THR A 166 -10.60 -1.30 -11.09
C THR A 166 -11.57 -1.21 -12.27
N SER A 167 -11.13 -1.53 -13.49
CA SER A 167 -11.96 -1.51 -14.70
C SER A 167 -12.87 -2.73 -14.77
N GLU A 168 -12.36 -3.90 -14.37
CA GLU A 168 -13.12 -5.16 -14.35
C GLU A 168 -13.64 -5.54 -12.97
N GLN A 169 -13.32 -4.75 -11.93
CA GLN A 169 -13.73 -4.98 -10.55
C GLN A 169 -13.25 -6.36 -10.06
N LYS A 170 -11.97 -6.64 -10.29
CA LYS A 170 -11.32 -7.90 -9.98
C LYS A 170 -10.01 -7.66 -9.26
N THR A 171 -9.61 -8.66 -8.47
CA THR A 171 -8.24 -8.77 -7.99
C THR A 171 -7.59 -9.95 -8.68
N ILE A 172 -6.42 -9.69 -9.24
CA ILE A 172 -5.57 -10.66 -9.92
C ILE A 172 -4.40 -10.99 -8.99
N CYS A 173 -4.05 -12.26 -8.86
CA CYS A 173 -2.84 -12.69 -8.19
C CYS A 173 -1.76 -12.90 -9.25
N PHE A 174 -0.66 -12.15 -9.13
CA PHE A 174 0.55 -12.33 -9.90
C PHE A 174 1.54 -13.19 -9.12
N GLU A 175 1.81 -14.39 -9.63
CA GLU A 175 2.68 -15.40 -9.02
C GLU A 175 3.50 -16.07 -10.13
N ASP A 176 4.82 -16.17 -9.95
CA ASP A 176 5.74 -16.85 -10.88
C ASP A 176 5.57 -16.43 -12.36
N GLY A 177 5.44 -15.12 -12.60
CA GLY A 177 5.28 -14.57 -13.95
C GLY A 177 3.90 -14.79 -14.58
N CYS A 178 2.93 -15.28 -13.80
CA CYS A 178 1.59 -15.60 -14.28
C CYS A 178 0.53 -14.78 -13.54
N GLU A 179 -0.38 -14.18 -14.30
CA GLU A 179 -1.59 -13.54 -13.76
C GLU A 179 -2.73 -14.56 -13.66
N ARG A 180 -3.32 -14.68 -12.46
CA ARG A 180 -4.46 -15.56 -12.18
C ARG A 180 -5.58 -14.76 -11.54
N GLU A 181 -6.81 -14.96 -12.00
CA GLU A 181 -7.97 -14.38 -11.31
C GLU A 181 -8.05 -14.91 -9.89
N TRP A 182 -8.17 -14.01 -8.91
CA TRP A 182 -8.26 -14.37 -7.51
C TRP A 182 -9.66 -14.14 -6.95
N LEU A 183 -10.16 -12.90 -7.08
CA LEU A 183 -11.49 -12.53 -6.61
C LEU A 183 -12.19 -11.64 -7.64
N HIS A 184 -13.49 -11.84 -7.79
CA HIS A 184 -14.38 -10.97 -8.54
C HIS A 184 -15.39 -10.33 -7.60
N PHE A 185 -15.64 -9.04 -7.80
CA PHE A 185 -16.52 -8.24 -6.95
C PHE A 185 -17.71 -7.74 -7.75
N SER A 186 -18.88 -7.73 -7.11
CA SER A 186 -20.10 -7.16 -7.70
C SER A 186 -20.14 -5.62 -7.63
N THR A 187 -19.10 -5.01 -7.06
CA THR A 187 -18.98 -3.58 -6.80
C THR A 187 -17.54 -3.15 -7.07
N LYS A 188 -17.35 -1.84 -7.33
CA LYS A 188 -16.03 -1.29 -7.63
C LYS A 188 -15.11 -1.44 -6.43
N VAL A 189 -13.98 -2.11 -6.63
CA VAL A 189 -12.85 -2.17 -5.69
C VAL A 189 -11.90 -1.03 -5.98
N PHE A 190 -11.35 -0.45 -4.93
CA PHE A 190 -10.39 0.64 -4.99
C PHE A 190 -9.03 0.19 -4.49
N ASP A 191 -8.99 -0.62 -3.43
CA ASP A 191 -7.76 -1.06 -2.81
C ASP A 191 -7.96 -2.44 -2.14
N VAL A 192 -6.87 -3.18 -1.96
CA VAL A 192 -6.82 -4.43 -1.20
C VAL A 192 -5.54 -4.42 -0.38
N VAL A 193 -5.67 -4.63 0.93
CA VAL A 193 -4.52 -4.70 1.85
C VAL A 193 -4.46 -6.05 2.56
N ASN A 194 -3.23 -6.52 2.82
CA ASN A 194 -2.98 -7.69 3.65
C ASN A 194 -2.93 -7.30 5.14
N VAL A 195 -3.86 -7.81 5.95
CA VAL A 195 -3.92 -7.58 7.41
C VAL A 195 -3.08 -8.61 8.18
N SER A 196 -3.10 -9.86 7.72
CA SER A 196 -2.32 -10.97 8.26
C SER A 196 -2.14 -12.06 7.21
N SER A 197 -1.43 -13.15 7.54
CA SER A 197 -1.07 -14.23 6.61
C SER A 197 -2.21 -14.70 5.71
N ASN A 198 -3.46 -14.70 6.19
CA ASN A 198 -4.64 -15.12 5.42
C ASN A 198 -5.83 -14.17 5.53
N GLU A 199 -5.63 -12.92 5.95
CA GLU A 199 -6.72 -11.94 6.02
C GLU A 199 -6.41 -10.74 5.16
N TYR A 200 -7.34 -10.47 4.27
CA TYR A 200 -7.28 -9.37 3.34
C TYR A 200 -8.49 -8.48 3.55
N VAL A 201 -8.31 -7.17 3.42
CA VAL A 201 -9.42 -6.22 3.46
C VAL A 201 -9.46 -5.49 2.14
N GLY A 202 -10.61 -5.54 1.48
CA GLY A 202 -10.90 -4.77 0.28
C GLY A 202 -11.62 -3.48 0.63
N LEU A 203 -11.15 -2.38 0.06
CA LEU A 203 -11.88 -1.13 0.00
C LEU A 203 -12.76 -1.13 -1.25
N MET A 204 -14.07 -1.09 -1.04
CA MET A 204 -15.08 -1.10 -2.09
C MET A 204 -15.96 0.15 -2.02
N MET A 205 -16.68 0.43 -3.11
CA MET A 205 -17.54 1.63 -3.25
C MET A 205 -18.47 1.89 -2.05
N ASP A 206 -18.94 0.81 -1.46
CA ASP A 206 -19.94 0.74 -0.41
C ASP A 206 -19.36 0.41 0.98
N GLY A 207 -18.05 0.19 1.10
CA GLY A 207 -17.39 0.04 2.39
C GLY A 207 -16.13 -0.84 2.39
N LEU A 208 -15.69 -1.19 3.60
CA LEU A 208 -14.57 -2.09 3.85
C LEU A 208 -15.09 -3.51 4.07
N TYR A 209 -14.50 -4.47 3.36
CA TYR A 209 -14.91 -5.87 3.41
C TYR A 209 -13.73 -6.76 3.76
N LEU A 210 -13.93 -7.67 4.71
CA LEU A 210 -13.00 -8.77 4.92
C LEU A 210 -13.13 -9.73 3.72
N LEU A 211 -12.04 -9.92 2.99
CA LEU A 211 -11.95 -10.85 1.89
C LEU A 211 -11.49 -12.19 2.47
N ASP A 212 -12.48 -12.97 2.88
CA ASP A 212 -12.26 -14.28 3.50
C ASP A 212 -11.94 -15.32 2.41
N ILE A 213 -10.75 -15.91 2.47
CA ILE A 213 -10.23 -16.86 1.48
C ILE A 213 -11.03 -18.17 1.50
N GLU A 214 -11.66 -18.51 2.62
CA GLU A 214 -12.26 -19.84 2.82
C GLU A 214 -13.69 -19.99 2.25
N LYS A 215 -14.30 -18.94 1.69
CA LYS A 215 -15.70 -18.99 1.24
C LYS A 215 -15.94 -18.91 -0.28
N THR A 216 -14.92 -18.70 -1.10
CA THR A 216 -15.09 -18.64 -2.56
C THR A 216 -15.02 -20.00 -3.28
N ASN A 217 -14.87 -21.11 -2.54
CA ASN A 217 -14.92 -22.48 -3.08
C ASN A 217 -16.07 -23.33 -2.49
N ARG A 218 -17.29 -22.79 -2.45
CA ARG A 218 -18.51 -23.61 -2.35
C ARG A 218 -19.55 -23.20 -3.37
#